data_AF-A0A1W9M9E7-F1
#
_entry.id   AF-A0A1W9M9E7-F1
#
_cell.length_a   1.000
_cell.length_b   1.000
_cell.length_c   1.000
_cell.angle_alpha   90.00
_cell.angle_beta   90.00
_cell.angle_gamma   90.00
#
_symmetry.space_group_name_H-M   'P 1'
#
loop_
_entity.id
_entity.type
_entity.pdbx_description
1 polymer ?
#
loop_
_entity_poly.entity_id
_entity_poly.type
_entity_poly.pdbx_seq_one_letter_code
_entity_poly.pdbx_strand_id
1 'polypeptide(L)'
;MGKKITQFIIVALVCGLAYFLLSNHIIFYTGGEEKKVTLLKKSTLTLNDTFVSLETGEYGSFETILKNGTLREDGLGAILVEWELLTDEELAKTEQKIDAGE
;
A
#
# COMPACT_ATOMS: atom_id res chain seq x y z
N MET A 1 42.49 -0.46 -0.87
CA MET A 1 41.45 0.55 -1.20
C MET A 1 40.15 -0.09 -1.69
N GLY A 2 40.15 -1.07 -2.60
CA GLY A 2 38.92 -1.67 -3.15
C GLY A 2 37.92 -2.25 -2.15
N LYS A 3 38.37 -2.97 -1.11
CA LYS A 3 37.46 -3.57 -0.09
C LYS A 3 36.60 -2.54 0.66
N LYS A 4 37.12 -1.33 0.90
CA LYS A 4 36.37 -0.26 1.56
C LYS A 4 35.28 0.32 0.65
N ILE A 5 35.58 0.47 -0.64
CA ILE A 5 34.61 0.96 -1.65
C ILE A 5 33.45 -0.04 -1.78
N THR A 6 33.74 -1.33 -1.88
CA THR A 6 32.71 -2.38 -1.90
C THR A 6 31.82 -2.32 -0.66
N GLN A 7 32.40 -2.10 0.51
CA GLN A 7 31.64 -1.96 1.76
C GLN A 7 30.72 -0.72 1.74
N PHE A 8 31.20 0.43 1.26
CA PHE A 8 30.36 1.62 1.13
C PHE A 8 29.23 1.44 0.11
N ILE A 9 29.47 0.74 -1.00
CA ILE A 9 28.42 0.41 -1.98
C ILE A 9 27.35 -0.46 -1.34
N ILE A 10 27.74 -1.48 -0.56
CA ILE A 10 26.79 -2.34 0.15
C ILE A 10 25.97 -1.52 1.15
N VAL A 11 26.60 -0.64 1.93
CA VAL A 11 25.88 0.23 2.87
C VAL A 11 24.91 1.15 2.14
N ALA A 12 25.33 1.77 1.03
CA ALA A 12 24.47 2.62 0.22
C ALA A 12 23.26 1.86 -0.34
N LEU A 13 23.45 0.61 -0.80
CA LEU A 13 22.36 -0.26 -1.24
C LEU A 13 21.40 -0.59 -0.11
N VAL A 14 21.90 -0.93 1.08
CA VAL A 14 21.07 -1.24 2.25
C VAL A 14 20.27 -0.01 2.68
N CYS A 15 20.90 1.17 2.74
CA CYS A 15 20.21 2.42 3.05
C CYS A 15 19.15 2.77 1.99
N GLY A 16 19.47 2.57 0.70
CA GLY A 16 18.52 2.79 -0.39
C GLY A 16 17.31 1.87 -0.31
N LEU A 17 17.53 0.57 -0.04
CA LEU A 17 16.44 -0.40 0.15
C LEU A 17 15.60 -0.08 1.39
N ALA A 18 16.23 0.30 2.50
CA ALA A 18 15.51 0.70 3.71
C ALA A 18 14.63 1.93 3.44
N TYR A 19 15.17 2.95 2.76
CA TYR A 19 14.41 4.15 2.40
C TYR A 19 13.24 3.80 1.46
N PHE A 20 13.46 2.95 0.47
CA PHE A 20 12.42 2.51 -0.46
C PHE A 20 11.24 1.84 0.25
N LEU A 21 11.52 0.96 1.23
CA LEU A 21 10.49 0.30 2.04
C LEU A 21 9.76 1.29 2.96
N LEU A 22 10.47 2.26 3.52
CA LEU A 22 9.88 3.32 4.34
C LEU A 22 9.00 4.28 3.53
N SER A 23 9.27 4.45 2.23
CA SER A 23 8.60 5.44 1.38
C SER A 23 7.48 4.88 0.51
N ASN A 24 7.31 3.56 0.43
CA ASN A 24 6.27 2.94 -0.40
C ASN A 24 5.50 1.85 0.35
N HIS A 25 4.18 1.86 0.22
CA HIS A 25 3.35 0.69 0.44
C HIS A 25 3.42 -0.19 -0.82
N ILE A 26 3.64 -1.47 -0.63
CA ILE A 26 3.63 -2.47 -1.68
C ILE A 26 2.28 -3.17 -1.59
N ILE A 27 1.40 -2.84 -2.53
CA ILE A 27 0.03 -3.35 -2.57
C ILE A 27 0.01 -4.57 -3.47
N PHE A 28 -0.41 -5.71 -2.93
CA PHE A 28 -0.58 -6.96 -3.65
C PHE A 28 -2.08 -7.25 -3.74
N TYR A 29 -2.55 -7.59 -4.92
CA TYR A 29 -3.91 -8.12 -5.10
C TYR A 29 -3.80 -9.58 -5.55
N THR A 30 -4.40 -10.48 -4.77
CA THR A 30 -4.27 -11.93 -4.97
C THR A 30 -5.60 -12.66 -5.04
N GLY A 31 -6.73 -11.98 -4.89
CA GLY A 31 -8.04 -12.65 -4.80
C GLY A 31 -8.85 -12.73 -6.10
N GLY A 32 -8.25 -12.41 -7.25
CA GLY A 32 -8.84 -12.65 -8.57
C GLY A 32 -8.02 -13.64 -9.42
N GLU A 33 -8.38 -13.81 -10.70
CA GLU A 33 -7.59 -14.62 -11.66
C GLU A 33 -6.23 -13.97 -11.97
N GLU A 34 -6.14 -12.64 -11.81
CA GLU A 34 -4.93 -11.87 -12.06
C GLU A 34 -4.29 -11.37 -10.77
N LYS A 35 -2.99 -11.64 -10.61
CA LYS A 35 -2.18 -11.08 -9.53
C LYS A 35 -1.69 -9.69 -9.95
N LYS A 36 -2.09 -8.65 -9.23
CA LYS A 36 -1.64 -7.27 -9.47
C LYS A 36 -0.73 -6.82 -8.34
N VAL A 37 0.31 -6.06 -8.68
CA VAL A 37 1.22 -5.45 -7.71
C VAL A 37 1.42 -4.00 -8.10
N THR A 38 1.22 -3.09 -7.17
CA THR A 38 1.55 -1.67 -7.36
C THR A 38 2.24 -1.10 -6.13
N LEU A 39 2.93 0.01 -6.35
CA LEU A 39 3.58 0.78 -5.30
C LEU A 39 2.74 2.03 -5.05
N LEU A 40 2.30 2.20 -3.81
CA LEU A 40 1.65 3.42 -3.36
C LEU A 40 2.64 4.21 -2.52
N LYS A 41 2.89 5.47 -2.89
CA LYS A 41 3.84 6.31 -2.17
C LYS A 41 3.26 6.70 -0.82
N LYS A 42 4.02 6.52 0.26
CA LYS A 42 3.59 6.92 1.61
C LYS A 42 3.65 8.44 1.78
N SER A 43 2.71 9.01 2.51
CA SER A 43 2.80 10.40 2.97
C SER A 43 3.90 10.61 4.01
N THR A 44 4.17 9.58 4.83
CA THR A 44 5.18 9.62 5.90
C THR A 44 6.14 8.43 5.82
N LEU A 45 7.40 8.63 6.24
CA LEU A 45 8.38 7.54 6.29
C LEU A 45 8.08 6.60 7.46
N THR A 46 7.52 5.44 7.16
CA THR A 46 7.12 4.45 8.16
C THR A 46 7.24 3.03 7.61
N LEU A 47 7.49 2.05 8.47
CA LEU A 47 7.42 0.63 8.11
C LEU A 47 6.00 0.06 8.24
N ASN A 48 5.06 0.83 8.80
CA ASN A 48 3.67 0.42 8.92
C ASN A 48 3.07 0.21 7.53
N ASP A 49 2.26 -0.85 7.42
CA ASP A 49 1.51 -1.21 6.21
C ASP A 49 2.39 -1.24 4.94
N THR A 50 3.68 -1.59 5.06
CA THR A 50 4.60 -1.62 3.90
C THR A 50 4.23 -2.73 2.90
N PHE A 51 3.65 -3.82 3.38
CA PHE A 51 3.15 -4.90 2.55
C PHE A 51 1.66 -5.04 2.84
N VAL A 52 0.83 -4.61 1.89
CA VAL A 52 -0.63 -4.68 2.01
C VAL A 52 -1.13 -5.72 1.03
N SER A 53 -1.77 -6.77 1.55
CA SER A 53 -2.44 -7.76 0.72
C SER A 53 -3.92 -7.42 0.64
N LEU A 54 -4.41 -7.22 -0.58
CA LEU A 54 -5.81 -7.15 -0.93
C LEU A 54 -6.26 -8.56 -1.32
N GLU A 55 -6.76 -9.30 -0.34
CA GLU A 55 -7.43 -10.58 -0.57
C GLU A 55 -8.93 -10.33 -0.71
N THR A 56 -9.50 -10.57 -1.89
CA THR A 56 -10.95 -10.72 -2.04
C THR A 56 -11.35 -12.07 -1.44
N GLY A 57 -11.74 -12.04 -0.16
CA GLY A 57 -12.16 -13.22 0.58
C GLY A 57 -13.07 -12.88 1.77
N GLU A 58 -13.58 -13.93 2.43
CA GLU A 58 -14.61 -13.91 3.47
C GLU A 58 -14.24 -13.13 4.75
N TYR A 59 -12.99 -12.67 4.90
CA TYR A 59 -12.44 -12.11 6.15
C TYR A 59 -11.77 -10.72 6.02
N GLY A 60 -11.91 -10.02 4.89
CA GLY A 60 -11.37 -8.67 4.75
C GLY A 60 -12.08 -7.89 3.64
N SER A 61 -13.18 -7.23 3.96
CA SER A 61 -13.81 -6.30 3.02
C SER A 61 -12.84 -5.16 2.69
N PHE A 62 -12.86 -4.65 1.46
CA PHE A 62 -12.11 -3.43 1.10
C PHE A 62 -12.39 -2.28 2.08
N GLU A 63 -13.60 -2.23 2.63
CA GLU A 63 -14.01 -1.34 3.72
C GLU A 63 -13.11 -1.46 4.98
N THR A 64 -12.69 -2.67 5.37
CA THR A 64 -11.76 -2.87 6.50
C THR A 64 -10.38 -2.27 6.23
N ILE A 65 -9.91 -2.37 4.98
CA ILE A 65 -8.61 -1.81 4.58
C ILE A 65 -8.71 -0.29 4.44
N LEU A 66 -9.83 0.22 3.91
CA LEU A 66 -10.12 1.65 3.82
C LEU A 66 -10.34 2.32 5.19
N LYS A 67 -10.71 1.56 6.23
CA LYS A 67 -10.71 2.04 7.63
C LYS A 67 -9.31 2.43 8.12
N ASN A 68 -8.25 1.94 7.48
CA ASN A 68 -6.91 2.48 7.74
C ASN A 68 -6.78 3.87 7.10
N GLY A 69 -6.93 4.89 7.94
CA GLY A 69 -6.83 6.29 7.53
C GLY A 69 -5.55 6.63 6.77
N THR A 70 -4.42 6.02 7.14
CA THR A 70 -3.12 6.25 6.46
C THR A 70 -3.16 5.76 5.02
N LEU A 71 -3.63 4.52 4.80
CA LEU A 71 -3.72 3.95 3.45
C LEU A 71 -4.73 4.71 2.58
N ARG A 72 -5.85 5.15 3.18
CA ARG A 72 -6.86 5.95 2.51
C ARG A 72 -6.29 7.31 2.07
N GLU A 73 -5.65 8.04 2.99
CA GLU A 73 -5.01 9.33 2.72
C GLU A 73 -3.89 9.22 1.67
N ASP A 74 -3.14 8.11 1.69
CA ASP A 74 -2.07 7.85 0.74
C ASP A 74 -2.59 7.47 -0.67
N GLY A 75 -3.90 7.27 -0.83
CA GLY A 75 -4.55 7.10 -2.13
C GLY A 75 -4.91 5.66 -2.49
N LEU A 76 -5.03 4.76 -1.50
CA LEU A 76 -5.44 3.37 -1.76
C LEU A 76 -6.81 3.29 -2.44
N GLY A 77 -7.76 4.16 -2.09
CA GLY A 77 -9.10 4.18 -2.68
C GLY A 77 -9.07 4.34 -4.20
N ALA A 78 -8.21 5.24 -4.71
CA ALA A 78 -8.04 5.44 -6.15
C ALA A 78 -7.48 4.19 -6.86
N ILE A 79 -6.56 3.46 -6.22
CA ILE A 79 -6.03 2.20 -6.76
C ILE A 79 -7.12 1.13 -6.87
N LEU A 80 -8.02 1.06 -5.88
CA LEU A 80 -9.14 0.10 -5.91
C LEU A 80 -10.09 0.39 -7.08
N VAL A 81 -10.34 1.66 -7.37
CA VAL A 81 -11.16 2.09 -8.52
C VAL A 81 -10.44 1.81 -9.85
N GLU A 82 -9.15 2.16 -9.94
CA GLU A 82 -8.32 1.88 -11.13
C GLU A 82 -8.25 0.38 -11.45
N TRP A 83 -8.27 -0.47 -10.44
CA TRP A 83 -8.28 -1.92 -10.60
C TRP A 83 -9.66 -2.51 -10.88
N GLU A 84 -10.70 -1.67 -11.02
CA GLU A 84 -12.10 -2.05 -11.21
C GLU A 84 -12.63 -2.95 -10.06
N LEU A 85 -12.04 -2.81 -8.87
CA LEU A 85 -12.45 -3.54 -7.65
C LEU A 85 -13.58 -2.82 -6.91
N LEU A 86 -13.69 -1.50 -7.12
CA LEU A 86 -14.74 -0.63 -6.61
C LEU A 86 -15.11 0.40 -7.68
N THR A 87 -16.36 0.84 -7.70
CA THR A 87 -16.75 2.06 -8.42
C THR A 87 -16.47 3.31 -7.58
N ASP A 88 -16.37 4.48 -8.21
CA ASP A 88 -16.26 5.77 -7.50
C ASP A 88 -17.43 5.99 -6.51
N GLU A 89 -18.65 5.57 -6.89
CA GLU A 89 -19.83 5.68 -6.04
C GLU A 89 -19.73 4.78 -4.78
N GLU A 90 -19.24 3.55 -4.95
CA GLU A 90 -19.02 2.61 -3.84
C GLU A 90 -17.91 3.09 -2.91
N LEU A 91 -16.81 3.62 -3.47
CA LEU A 91 -15.74 4.24 -2.71
C LEU A 91 -16.28 5.39 -1.86
N ALA A 92 -16.98 6.35 -2.48
CA ALA A 92 -17.52 7.52 -1.80
C ALA A 92 -18.50 7.13 -0.68
N LYS A 93 -19.35 6.12 -0.92
CA LYS A 93 -20.28 5.61 0.09
C LYS A 93 -19.54 4.95 1.25
N THR A 94 -18.47 4.22 0.98
CA THR A 94 -17.65 3.54 1.99
C THR A 94 -16.90 4.56 2.85
N GLU A 95 -16.31 5.58 2.23
CA GLU A 95 -15.63 6.66 2.94
C GLU A 95 -16.59 7.45 3.84
N GLN A 96 -17.79 7.75 3.36
CA GLN A 96 -18.82 8.43 4.16
C GLN A 96 -19.23 7.64 5.41
N LYS A 97 -19.37 6.31 5.32
CA LYS A 97 -19.68 5.46 6.47
C LYS A 97 -18.55 5.47 7.49
N ILE A 98 -17.32 5.35 7.03
CA ILE A 98 -16.13 5.36 7.88
C ILE A 98 -16.01 6.71 8.60
N ASP A 99 -16.21 7.82 7.88
CA ASP A 99 -16.15 9.17 8.46
C ASP A 99 -17.32 9.44 9.42
N ALA A 100 -18.47 8.77 9.24
CA ALA A 100 -19.61 8.80 10.17
C ALA A 100 -19.38 7.95 11.43
N GLY A 101 -18.32 7.13 11.48
CA GLY A 101 -17.95 6.30 12.62
C GLY A 101 -18.63 4.92 12.67
N GLU A 102 -19.13 4.42 11.53
CA GLU A 102 -19.67 3.05 11.36
C GLU A 102 -18.56 2.02 11.04
#